data_AF-A0A853JD66-F1
#
_entry.id   AF-A0A853JD66-F1
#
_cell.length_a   1.000
_cell.length_b   1.000
_cell.length_c   1.000
_cell.angle_alpha   90.00
_cell.angle_beta   90.00
_cell.angle_gamma   90.00
#
_symmetry.space_group_name_H-M   'P 1'
#
loop_
_entity.id
_entity.type
_entity.pdbx_description
1 polymer ?
#
loop_
_entity_poly.entity_id
_entity_poly.type
_entity_poly.pdbx_seq_one_letter_code
_entity_poly.pdbx_strand_id
1 'polypeptide(L)'
;MSTSKANRGILRIALVLAAALLLAACGRTTLYSNLDERQANEVLAALLSTGVNADKRLAVSKSGWEIRVDDADFPYAMQVLQSRGLPRQQYSSLGDIFKKEGFASSSLEEMARLKHGLQQEMARTLSSYPGVVDARVHINLPERDPLGGTSSDASASVVIFEQSGANLRDKETEMKVVVKDGVPGLNDVNKVTVKFTTVPGPSENRQGQRGTTAIAMSAVSPMAIALVAAVVGLIGLLLAFGGRLRQRLQGQPKQTPRVWNG
;
A
#
# COMPACT_ATOMS: atom_id res chain seq x y z
N MET A 1 -52.41 -20.23 14.40
CA MET A 1 -51.77 -19.72 13.16
C MET A 1 -51.28 -18.25 13.21
N SER A 2 -51.09 -17.62 14.39
CA SER A 2 -50.72 -16.18 14.47
C SER A 2 -49.24 -15.88 14.83
N THR A 3 -48.50 -16.85 15.40
CA THR A 3 -47.10 -16.66 15.86
C THR A 3 -46.05 -16.61 14.74
N SER A 4 -46.36 -17.15 13.56
CA SER A 4 -45.46 -17.17 12.39
C SER A 4 -45.24 -15.77 11.78
N LYS A 5 -46.23 -14.88 11.87
CA LYS A 5 -46.18 -13.54 11.24
C LYS A 5 -45.23 -12.58 11.97
N ALA A 6 -45.14 -12.65 13.30
CA ALA A 6 -44.28 -11.77 14.09
C ALA A 6 -42.78 -12.09 13.90
N ASN A 7 -42.41 -13.38 13.84
CA ASN A 7 -41.02 -13.80 13.63
C ASN A 7 -40.51 -13.44 12.21
N ARG A 8 -41.42 -13.46 11.22
CA ARG A 8 -41.13 -12.98 9.87
C ARG A 8 -40.86 -11.47 9.79
N GLY A 9 -41.43 -10.67 10.69
CA GLY A 9 -41.20 -9.22 10.74
C GLY A 9 -39.80 -8.87 11.25
N ILE A 10 -39.36 -9.50 12.34
CA ILE A 10 -38.02 -9.30 12.91
C ILE A 10 -36.94 -9.77 11.93
N LEU A 11 -37.15 -10.93 11.27
CA LEU A 11 -36.24 -11.43 10.25
C LEU A 11 -36.10 -10.45 9.07
N ARG A 12 -37.19 -9.82 8.63
CA ARG A 12 -37.17 -8.81 7.56
C ARG A 12 -36.41 -7.55 7.97
N ILE A 13 -36.59 -7.07 9.20
CA ILE A 13 -35.86 -5.89 9.70
C ILE A 13 -34.36 -6.19 9.81
N ALA A 14 -33.98 -7.36 10.34
CA ALA A 14 -32.59 -7.78 10.40
C ALA A 14 -31.96 -7.91 9.01
N LEU A 15 -32.70 -8.45 8.03
CA LEU A 15 -32.26 -8.53 6.64
C LEU A 15 -32.05 -7.14 6.01
N VAL A 16 -32.97 -6.20 6.25
CA VAL A 16 -32.85 -4.82 5.72
C VAL A 16 -31.69 -4.08 6.35
N LEU A 17 -31.46 -4.24 7.66
CA LEU A 17 -30.31 -3.65 8.36
C LEU A 17 -28.98 -4.25 7.87
N ALA A 18 -28.92 -5.58 7.71
CA ALA A 18 -27.76 -6.25 7.13
C ALA A 18 -27.50 -5.77 5.68
N ALA A 19 -28.54 -5.62 4.87
CA ALA A 19 -28.43 -5.08 3.52
C ALA A 19 -27.95 -3.62 3.51
N ALA A 20 -28.44 -2.78 4.42
CA ALA A 20 -27.99 -1.38 4.54
C ALA A 20 -26.52 -1.26 4.98
N LEU A 21 -26.08 -2.11 5.92
CA LEU A 21 -24.67 -2.22 6.34
C LEU A 21 -23.77 -2.68 5.19
N LEU A 22 -24.23 -3.64 4.38
CA LEU A 22 -23.51 -4.10 3.19
C LEU A 22 -23.42 -3.02 2.10
N LEU A 23 -24.45 -2.19 1.95
CA LEU A 23 -24.42 -1.05 1.01
C LEU A 23 -23.46 0.06 1.45
N ALA A 24 -23.38 0.34 2.76
CA ALA A 24 -22.45 1.34 3.31
C ALA A 24 -20.98 0.94 3.16
N ALA A 25 -20.67 -0.36 3.07
CA ALA A 25 -19.31 -0.87 2.88
C ALA A 25 -18.79 -0.78 1.43
N CYS A 26 -19.60 -0.28 0.48
CA CYS A 26 -19.26 -0.26 -0.95
C CYS A 26 -18.70 1.11 -1.44
N GLY A 27 -18.43 2.05 -0.53
CA GLY A 27 -17.89 3.38 -0.85
C GLY A 27 -16.37 3.40 -0.98
N ARG A 28 -15.86 2.84 -2.09
CA ARG A 28 -14.44 2.93 -2.45
C ARG A 28 -14.24 3.85 -3.63
N THR A 29 -13.33 4.81 -3.48
CA THR A 29 -12.96 5.77 -4.51
C THR A 29 -11.55 5.48 -5.05
N THR A 30 -11.32 5.85 -6.30
CA THR A 30 -10.03 5.72 -6.97
C THR A 30 -9.11 6.87 -6.59
N LEU A 31 -7.96 6.55 -6.00
CA LEU A 31 -6.95 7.53 -5.58
C LEU A 31 -5.98 7.86 -6.72
N TYR A 32 -5.45 6.82 -7.37
CA TYR A 32 -4.60 6.92 -8.55
C TYR A 32 -5.00 5.86 -9.57
N SER A 33 -4.84 6.18 -10.85
CA SER A 33 -5.08 5.29 -11.99
C SER A 33 -3.87 5.30 -12.92
N ASN A 34 -3.82 4.30 -13.82
CA ASN A 34 -2.77 4.16 -14.84
C ASN A 34 -1.34 4.08 -14.26
N LEU A 35 -1.19 3.45 -13.09
CA LEU A 35 0.12 3.18 -12.49
C LEU A 35 0.76 1.95 -13.16
N ASP A 36 2.09 1.95 -13.27
CA ASP A 36 2.81 0.71 -13.53
C ASP A 36 2.73 -0.23 -12.30
N GLU A 37 3.10 -1.50 -12.47
CA GLU A 37 3.00 -2.48 -11.38
C GLU A 37 3.88 -2.13 -10.17
N ARG A 38 5.08 -1.60 -10.41
CA ARG A 38 6.03 -1.25 -9.35
C ARG A 38 5.52 -0.04 -8.56
N GLN A 39 5.07 1.01 -9.23
CA GLN A 39 4.43 2.19 -8.63
C GLN A 39 3.19 1.79 -7.84
N ALA A 40 2.34 0.93 -8.39
CA ALA A 40 1.16 0.45 -7.68
C ALA A 40 1.53 -0.33 -6.41
N ASN A 41 2.56 -1.16 -6.46
CA ASN A 41 3.07 -1.88 -5.29
C ASN A 41 3.68 -0.93 -4.24
N GLU A 42 4.45 0.07 -4.66
CA GLU A 42 5.02 1.08 -3.75
C GLU A 42 3.92 1.91 -3.05
N VAL A 43 2.93 2.40 -3.82
CA VAL A 43 1.79 3.16 -3.29
C VAL A 43 0.97 2.30 -2.33
N LEU A 44 0.65 1.06 -2.72
CA LEU A 44 -0.09 0.11 -1.88
C LEU A 44 0.66 -0.17 -0.56
N ALA A 45 1.96 -0.48 -0.64
CA ALA A 45 2.77 -0.75 0.54
C ALA A 45 2.84 0.46 1.48
N ALA A 46 2.95 1.68 0.92
CA ALA A 46 2.97 2.90 1.70
C ALA A 46 1.66 3.12 2.47
N LEU A 47 0.51 2.96 1.82
CA LEU A 47 -0.80 3.12 2.45
C LEU A 47 -1.02 2.07 3.55
N LEU A 48 -0.74 0.79 3.25
CA LEU A 48 -0.88 -0.31 4.21
C LEU A 48 0.04 -0.12 5.43
N SER A 49 1.25 0.42 5.25
CA SER A 49 2.17 0.71 6.36
C SER A 49 1.63 1.76 7.35
N THR A 50 0.66 2.58 6.93
CA THR A 50 0.03 3.61 7.75
C THR A 50 -1.35 3.22 8.27
N GLY A 51 -1.78 1.97 8.03
CA GLY A 51 -3.08 1.46 8.46
C GLY A 51 -4.25 1.83 7.54
N VAL A 52 -4.00 2.49 6.40
CA VAL A 52 -5.03 2.80 5.40
C VAL A 52 -5.37 1.54 4.60
N ASN A 53 -6.66 1.20 4.53
CA ASN A 53 -7.12 0.07 3.73
C ASN A 53 -7.15 0.45 2.24
N ALA A 54 -6.25 -0.15 1.46
CA ALA A 54 -6.10 0.12 0.04
C ALA A 54 -6.14 -1.18 -0.78
N ASP A 55 -6.73 -1.11 -1.96
CA ASP A 55 -6.94 -2.24 -2.87
C ASP A 55 -6.36 -1.91 -4.26
N LYS A 56 -5.53 -2.82 -4.77
CA LYS A 56 -4.94 -2.74 -6.11
C LYS A 56 -5.82 -3.49 -7.11
N ARG A 57 -6.25 -2.81 -8.18
CA ARG A 57 -7.04 -3.40 -9.29
C ARG A 57 -6.43 -3.03 -10.62
N LEU A 58 -6.77 -3.80 -11.66
CA LEU A 58 -6.55 -3.35 -13.02
C LEU A 58 -7.44 -2.13 -13.29
N ALA A 59 -6.86 -1.11 -13.91
CA ALA A 59 -7.58 0.09 -14.28
C ALA A 59 -8.73 -0.24 -15.25
N VAL A 60 -9.78 0.59 -15.24
CA VAL A 60 -10.95 0.44 -16.14
C VAL A 60 -10.53 0.48 -17.63
N SER A 61 -9.46 1.20 -17.97
CA SER A 61 -8.85 1.23 -19.31
C SER A 61 -8.19 -0.09 -19.73
N LYS A 62 -8.07 -1.07 -18.82
CA LYS A 62 -7.27 -2.30 -18.95
C LYS A 62 -5.78 -2.07 -19.20
N SER A 63 -5.32 -0.82 -19.09
CA SER A 63 -3.92 -0.43 -19.18
C SER A 63 -3.48 0.14 -17.82
N GLY A 64 -2.58 -0.58 -17.15
CA GLY A 64 -2.06 -0.18 -15.85
C GLY A 64 -2.96 -0.57 -14.66
N TRP A 65 -2.52 -0.15 -13.49
CA TRP A 65 -3.11 -0.46 -12.20
C TRP A 65 -3.74 0.79 -11.59
N GLU A 66 -4.80 0.58 -10.83
CA GLU A 66 -5.45 1.60 -10.00
C GLU A 66 -5.39 1.21 -8.53
N ILE A 67 -5.28 2.22 -7.67
CA ILE A 67 -5.32 2.07 -6.21
C ILE A 67 -6.60 2.73 -5.72
N ARG A 68 -7.42 1.95 -5.02
CA ARG A 68 -8.68 2.40 -4.42
C ARG A 68 -8.59 2.39 -2.90
N VAL A 69 -9.19 3.39 -2.28
CA VAL A 69 -9.27 3.56 -0.82
C VAL A 69 -10.72 3.80 -0.42
N ASP A 70 -11.04 3.60 0.85
CA ASP A 70 -12.37 3.94 1.37
C ASP A 70 -12.55 5.48 1.35
N ASP A 71 -13.75 5.97 1.05
CA ASP A 71 -14.01 7.41 0.84
C ASP A 71 -13.60 8.27 2.05
N ALA A 72 -13.76 7.72 3.25
CA ALA A 72 -13.38 8.38 4.51
C ALA A 72 -11.85 8.57 4.66
N ASP A 73 -11.06 7.67 4.07
CA ASP A 73 -9.59 7.68 4.19
C ASP A 73 -8.91 8.49 3.08
N PHE A 74 -9.65 8.93 2.05
CA PHE A 74 -9.09 9.58 0.86
C PHE A 74 -8.18 10.79 1.17
N PRO A 75 -8.58 11.77 2.01
CA PRO A 75 -7.73 12.93 2.29
C PRO A 75 -6.44 12.54 3.02
N TYR A 76 -6.54 11.61 3.97
CA TYR A 76 -5.39 11.14 4.74
C TYR A 76 -4.44 10.30 3.87
N ALA A 77 -4.97 9.42 3.03
CA ALA A 77 -4.22 8.64 2.06
C ALA A 77 -3.40 9.56 1.12
N MET A 78 -4.02 10.64 0.62
CA MET A 78 -3.34 11.60 -0.23
C MET A 78 -2.19 12.30 0.50
N GLN A 79 -2.42 12.75 1.75
CA GLN A 79 -1.39 13.39 2.56
C GLN A 79 -0.20 12.45 2.83
N VAL A 80 -0.47 11.18 3.15
CA VAL A 80 0.56 10.16 3.36
C VAL A 80 1.40 9.98 2.10
N LEU A 81 0.78 9.84 0.93
CA LEU A 81 1.51 9.65 -0.32
C LEU A 81 2.33 10.87 -0.73
N GLN A 82 1.78 12.09 -0.58
CA GLN A 82 2.50 13.33 -0.84
C GLN A 82 3.72 13.49 0.08
N SER A 83 3.59 13.17 1.36
CA SER A 83 4.70 13.24 2.31
C SER A 83 5.86 12.29 1.96
N ARG A 84 5.56 11.22 1.21
CA ARG A 84 6.52 10.21 0.76
C ARG A 84 6.96 10.41 -0.70
N GLY A 85 6.47 11.46 -1.37
CA GLY A 85 6.76 11.73 -2.79
C GLY A 85 6.25 10.65 -3.75
N LEU A 86 5.13 10.01 -3.42
CA LEU A 86 4.49 8.96 -4.22
C LEU A 86 3.31 9.51 -5.04
N PRO A 87 3.03 8.93 -6.23
CA PRO A 87 3.81 7.92 -6.94
C PRO A 87 5.12 8.50 -7.50
N ARG A 88 6.18 7.69 -7.50
CA ARG A 88 7.48 8.14 -8.02
C ARG A 88 7.39 8.42 -9.52
N GLN A 89 8.05 9.49 -9.96
CA GLN A 89 8.23 9.76 -11.38
C GLN A 89 9.00 8.60 -12.04
N GLN A 90 8.55 8.18 -13.22
CA GLN A 90 9.31 7.27 -14.05
C GLN A 90 10.35 8.08 -14.81
N TYR A 91 11.59 7.61 -14.80
CA TYR A 91 12.66 8.20 -15.60
C TYR A 91 12.97 7.26 -16.75
N SER A 92 13.11 7.82 -17.95
CA SER A 92 13.59 7.07 -19.11
C SER A 92 15.03 6.63 -18.88
N SER A 93 15.30 5.35 -19.13
CA SER A 93 16.68 4.83 -19.15
C SER A 93 17.37 5.18 -20.47
N LEU A 94 18.70 5.02 -20.51
CA LEU A 94 19.44 5.22 -21.75
C LEU A 94 18.95 4.26 -22.87
N GLY A 95 18.50 3.06 -22.50
CA GLY A 95 17.91 2.09 -23.43
C GLY A 95 16.56 2.54 -24.00
N ASP A 96 15.81 3.36 -23.27
CA ASP A 96 14.53 3.90 -23.73
C ASP A 96 14.72 5.06 -24.72
N ILE A 97 15.76 5.86 -24.51
CA ILE A 97 16.06 7.07 -25.30
C ILE A 97 16.81 6.71 -26.59
N PHE A 98 17.77 5.78 -26.54
CA PHE A 98 18.61 5.39 -27.67
C PHE A 98 18.26 3.99 -28.20
N LYS A 99 16.98 3.77 -28.52
CA LYS A 99 16.58 2.58 -29.31
C LYS A 99 17.31 2.66 -30.66
N LYS A 100 17.92 1.55 -31.12
CA LYS A 100 18.67 1.47 -32.39
C LYS A 100 17.74 1.75 -33.59
N GLU A 101 17.43 3.01 -33.87
CA GLU A 101 16.56 3.43 -34.97
C GLU A 101 17.35 3.95 -36.18
N GLY A 102 18.64 3.61 -36.29
CA GLY A 102 19.50 4.00 -37.41
C GLY A 102 20.52 2.92 -37.79
N PHE A 103 20.98 2.97 -39.04
CA PHE A 103 21.96 2.03 -39.60
C PHE A 103 23.40 2.21 -39.05
N ALA A 104 23.71 3.32 -38.38
CA ALA A 104 25.02 3.60 -37.80
C ALA A 104 24.88 4.34 -36.45
N SER A 105 25.60 3.87 -35.42
CA SER A 105 25.70 4.55 -34.12
C SER A 105 26.78 5.63 -34.15
N SER A 106 26.50 6.79 -33.56
CA SER A 106 27.51 7.84 -33.39
C SER A 106 28.54 7.47 -32.31
N SER A 107 29.74 8.07 -32.36
CA SER A 107 30.76 7.88 -31.32
C SER A 107 30.27 8.32 -29.94
N LEU A 108 29.47 9.40 -29.88
CA LEU A 108 28.85 9.87 -28.64
C LEU A 108 27.86 8.85 -28.07
N GLU A 109 27.06 8.22 -28.93
CA GLU A 109 26.09 7.19 -28.53
C GLU A 109 26.77 5.93 -28.01
N GLU A 110 27.86 5.48 -28.65
CA GLU A 110 28.66 4.35 -28.19
C GLU A 110 29.27 4.62 -26.81
N MET A 111 29.84 5.81 -26.61
CA MET A 111 30.37 6.23 -25.32
C MET A 111 29.29 6.33 -24.24
N ALA A 112 28.12 6.89 -24.56
CA ALA A 112 26.99 6.95 -23.64
C ALA A 112 26.54 5.54 -23.21
N ARG A 113 26.44 4.60 -24.16
CA ARG A 113 26.08 3.20 -23.88
C ARG A 113 27.13 2.49 -23.03
N LEU A 114 28.42 2.65 -23.36
CA LEU A 114 29.52 2.10 -22.57
C LEU A 114 29.46 2.61 -21.13
N LYS A 115 29.34 3.93 -20.95
CA LYS A 115 29.23 4.56 -19.63
C LYS A 115 28.04 4.03 -18.84
N HIS A 116 26.86 3.93 -19.46
CA HIS A 116 25.68 3.38 -18.79
C HIS A 116 25.86 1.90 -18.43
N GLY A 117 26.45 1.09 -19.32
CA GLY A 117 26.75 -0.31 -19.05
C GLY A 117 27.69 -0.49 -17.86
N LEU A 118 28.79 0.28 -17.81
CA LEU A 118 29.71 0.29 -16.67
C LEU A 118 29.00 0.69 -15.37
N GLN A 119 28.14 1.72 -15.41
CA GLN A 119 27.37 2.12 -14.23
C GLN A 119 26.44 1.01 -13.72
N GLN A 120 25.75 0.30 -14.63
CA GLN A 120 24.87 -0.82 -14.26
C GLN A 120 25.65 -2.01 -13.72
N GLU A 121 26.78 -2.37 -14.33
CA GLU A 121 27.60 -3.49 -13.87
C GLU A 121 28.21 -3.21 -12.50
N MET A 122 28.72 -1.99 -12.26
CA MET A 122 29.22 -1.59 -10.95
C MET A 122 28.10 -1.55 -9.90
N ALA A 123 26.93 -1.02 -10.25
CA ALA A 123 25.76 -1.05 -9.37
C ALA A 123 25.35 -2.49 -9.00
N ARG A 124 25.36 -3.40 -9.98
CA ARG A 124 25.04 -4.82 -9.77
C ARG A 124 26.06 -5.51 -8.86
N THR A 125 27.35 -5.28 -9.10
CA THR A 125 28.43 -5.85 -8.27
C THR A 125 28.34 -5.34 -6.84
N LEU A 126 28.18 -4.04 -6.62
CA LEU A 126 28.06 -3.47 -5.28
C LEU A 126 26.77 -3.91 -4.57
N SER A 127 25.67 -4.11 -5.32
CA SER A 127 24.42 -4.63 -4.76
C SER A 127 24.51 -6.10 -4.30
N SER A 128 25.52 -6.85 -4.74
CA SER A 128 25.75 -8.22 -4.27
C SER A 128 26.33 -8.31 -2.85
N TYR A 129 26.81 -7.19 -2.31
CA TYR A 129 27.37 -7.13 -0.97
C TYR A 129 26.28 -7.35 0.11
N PRO A 130 26.50 -8.23 1.10
CA PRO A 130 25.54 -8.45 2.17
C PRO A 130 25.22 -7.15 2.92
N GLY A 131 23.94 -6.82 3.07
CA GLY A 131 23.48 -5.60 3.72
C GLY A 131 23.27 -4.40 2.78
N VAL A 132 23.64 -4.52 1.50
CA VAL A 132 23.28 -3.56 0.45
C VAL A 132 21.88 -3.88 -0.08
N VAL A 133 20.98 -2.90 -0.04
CA VAL A 133 19.62 -2.96 -0.57
C VAL A 133 19.58 -2.53 -2.04
N ASP A 134 20.30 -1.44 -2.36
CA ASP A 134 20.45 -0.90 -3.71
C ASP A 134 21.77 -0.12 -3.79
N ALA A 135 22.37 -0.07 -4.98
CA ALA A 135 23.57 0.71 -5.22
C ALA A 135 23.40 1.56 -6.48
N ARG A 136 23.72 2.85 -6.39
CA ARG A 136 23.71 3.77 -7.53
C ARG A 136 25.11 4.26 -7.80
N VAL A 137 25.55 4.07 -9.03
CA VAL A 137 26.89 4.44 -9.47
C VAL A 137 26.81 5.44 -10.62
N HIS A 138 27.51 6.56 -10.46
CA HIS A 138 27.70 7.58 -11.48
C HIS A 138 29.18 7.63 -11.83
N ILE A 139 29.50 7.40 -13.09
CA ILE A 139 30.89 7.38 -13.58
C ILE A 139 31.10 8.60 -14.46
N ASN A 140 32.20 9.32 -14.26
CA ASN A 140 32.68 10.31 -15.20
C ASN A 140 33.89 9.73 -15.94
N LEU A 141 33.78 9.64 -17.27
CA LEU A 141 34.87 9.20 -18.14
C LEU A 141 35.36 10.42 -18.93
N PRO A 142 36.69 10.64 -19.05
CA PRO A 142 37.20 11.69 -19.91
C PRO A 142 36.79 11.49 -21.36
N GLU A 143 36.46 12.59 -22.02
CA GLU A 143 36.42 12.64 -23.48
C GLU A 143 37.87 12.75 -23.99
N ARG A 144 38.20 11.98 -25.04
CA ARG A 144 39.49 12.13 -25.72
C ARG A 144 39.45 13.41 -26.53
N ASP A 145 40.22 14.41 -26.12
CA ASP A 145 40.45 15.60 -26.94
C ASP A 145 41.30 15.22 -28.16
N PRO A 146 40.77 15.33 -29.40
CA PRO A 146 41.53 15.03 -30.61
C PRO A 146 42.71 15.98 -30.84
N LEU A 147 42.76 17.11 -30.14
CA LEU A 147 43.81 18.13 -30.24
C LEU A 147 44.82 18.08 -29.07
N GLY A 148 44.70 17.08 -28.17
CA GLY A 148 45.72 16.80 -27.16
C GLY A 148 45.68 17.67 -25.90
N GLY A 149 44.52 18.27 -25.56
CA GLY A 149 44.31 18.93 -24.28
C GLY A 149 44.32 17.98 -23.08
N THR A 150 44.46 18.55 -21.88
CA THR A 150 44.41 17.80 -20.62
C THR A 150 43.03 17.21 -20.41
N SER A 151 42.89 15.89 -20.54
CA SER A 151 41.64 15.21 -20.23
C SER A 151 41.44 15.16 -18.70
N SER A 152 40.20 15.33 -18.25
CA SER A 152 39.89 15.20 -16.82
C SER A 152 40.05 13.75 -16.38
N ASP A 153 40.68 13.48 -15.24
CA ASP A 153 40.75 12.13 -14.70
C ASP A 153 39.36 11.49 -14.57
N ALA A 154 39.27 10.18 -14.78
CA ALA A 154 38.03 9.47 -14.49
C ALA A 154 37.70 9.56 -12.99
N SER A 155 36.42 9.60 -12.67
CA SER A 155 35.94 9.64 -11.28
C SER A 155 34.62 8.89 -11.15
N ALA A 156 34.30 8.48 -9.92
CA ALA A 156 33.06 7.78 -9.63
C ALA A 156 32.41 8.29 -8.34
N SER A 157 31.09 8.40 -8.36
CA SER A 157 30.26 8.66 -7.18
C SER A 157 29.32 7.49 -6.97
N VAL A 158 29.38 6.91 -5.78
CA VAL A 158 28.64 5.73 -5.38
C VAL A 158 27.73 6.09 -4.21
N VAL A 159 26.46 5.76 -4.34
CA VAL A 159 25.49 5.82 -3.24
C VAL A 159 25.06 4.40 -2.91
N ILE A 160 25.30 3.98 -1.69
CA ILE A 160 24.90 2.68 -1.16
C ILE A 160 23.68 2.88 -0.27
N PHE A 161 22.59 2.24 -0.64
CA PHE A 161 21.41 2.11 0.21
C PHE A 161 21.58 0.84 1.04
N GLU A 162 21.75 1.01 2.34
CA GLU A 162 22.04 -0.10 3.26
C GLU A 162 20.81 -0.46 4.09
N GLN A 163 20.73 -1.72 4.50
CA GLN A 163 19.70 -2.18 5.42
C GLN A 163 19.89 -1.55 6.81
N SER A 164 18.78 -1.25 7.51
CA SER A 164 18.83 -0.84 8.91
C SER A 164 19.58 -1.85 9.76
N GLY A 165 20.65 -1.40 10.45
CA GLY A 165 21.52 -2.24 11.28
C GLY A 165 22.71 -2.86 10.53
N ALA A 166 22.82 -2.73 9.21
CA ALA A 166 24.03 -3.09 8.48
C ALA A 166 25.13 -2.05 8.73
N ASN A 167 26.32 -2.50 9.14
CA ASN A 167 27.50 -1.64 9.20
C ASN A 167 28.42 -1.93 8.00
N LEU A 168 28.24 -1.15 6.92
CA LEU A 168 29.04 -1.28 5.70
C LEU A 168 30.27 -0.36 5.65
N ARG A 169 30.53 0.43 6.70
CA ARG A 169 31.62 1.43 6.69
C ARG A 169 32.98 0.75 6.63
N ASP A 170 33.12 -0.39 7.29
CA ASP A 170 34.35 -1.18 7.28
C ASP A 170 34.68 -1.77 5.89
N LYS A 171 33.68 -1.84 5.00
CA LYS A 171 33.83 -2.31 3.61
C LYS A 171 34.00 -1.18 2.60
N GLU A 172 33.99 0.08 3.03
CA GLU A 172 34.08 1.23 2.13
C GLU A 172 35.34 1.19 1.26
N THR A 173 36.50 0.90 1.85
CA THR A 173 37.78 0.80 1.12
C THR A 173 37.74 -0.32 0.09
N GLU A 174 37.17 -1.47 0.43
CA GLU A 174 37.01 -2.61 -0.48
C GLU A 174 36.13 -2.21 -1.68
N MET A 175 34.98 -1.57 -1.42
CA MET A 175 34.07 -1.07 -2.46
C MET A 175 34.74 -0.04 -3.36
N LYS A 176 35.55 0.89 -2.80
CA LYS A 176 36.30 1.87 -3.58
C LYS A 176 37.32 1.21 -4.50
N VAL A 177 38.03 0.19 -4.03
CA VAL A 177 39.00 -0.57 -4.85
C VAL A 177 38.29 -1.31 -5.99
N VAL A 178 37.17 -1.97 -5.71
CA VAL A 178 36.37 -2.66 -6.75
C VAL A 178 35.93 -1.69 -7.85
N VAL A 179 35.47 -0.49 -7.47
CA VAL A 179 35.07 0.53 -8.44
C VAL A 179 36.26 1.07 -9.21
N LYS A 180 37.40 1.32 -8.54
CA LYS A 180 38.65 1.74 -9.18
C LYS A 180 39.09 0.75 -10.25
N ASP A 181 39.12 -0.54 -9.92
CA ASP A 181 39.61 -1.58 -10.82
C ASP A 181 38.60 -1.94 -11.92
N GLY A 182 37.30 -1.69 -11.68
CA GLY A 182 36.22 -1.95 -12.64
C GLY A 182 35.98 -0.84 -13.67
N VAL A 183 36.53 0.37 -13.47
CA VAL A 183 36.28 1.52 -14.35
C VAL A 183 37.54 1.92 -15.14
N PRO A 184 37.49 1.91 -16.49
CA PRO A 184 38.63 2.33 -17.31
C PRO A 184 39.06 3.77 -17.04
N GLY A 185 40.37 3.98 -16.87
CA GLY A 185 40.96 5.30 -16.64
C GLY A 185 40.84 5.82 -15.20
N LEU A 186 40.23 5.06 -14.30
CA LEU A 186 40.11 5.39 -12.88
C LEU A 186 41.31 4.80 -12.11
N ASN A 187 42.42 5.53 -12.09
CA ASN A 187 43.67 5.02 -11.50
C ASN A 187 43.83 5.36 -10.01
N ASP A 188 43.10 6.37 -9.52
CA ASP A 188 43.20 6.88 -8.16
C ASP A 188 41.93 6.55 -7.37
N VAL A 189 42.10 5.82 -6.26
CA VAL A 189 41.02 5.45 -5.34
C VAL A 189 40.34 6.66 -4.70
N ASN A 190 41.07 7.79 -4.58
CA ASN A 190 40.54 9.02 -4.00
C ASN A 190 39.55 9.74 -4.93
N LYS A 191 39.49 9.35 -6.21
CA LYS A 191 38.48 9.83 -7.16
C LYS A 191 37.16 9.05 -7.06
N VAL A 192 37.06 8.11 -6.12
CA VAL A 192 35.84 7.38 -5.79
C VAL A 192 35.24 7.91 -4.50
N THR A 193 34.06 8.52 -4.59
CA THR A 193 33.28 8.92 -3.40
C THR A 193 32.21 7.88 -3.13
N VAL A 194 32.12 7.40 -1.89
CA VAL A 194 31.08 6.46 -1.44
C VAL A 194 30.26 7.11 -0.35
N LYS A 195 28.93 7.10 -0.48
CA LYS A 195 28.00 7.60 0.52
C LYS A 195 27.02 6.51 0.92
N PHE A 196 26.89 6.28 2.22
CA PHE A 196 25.93 5.33 2.78
C PHE A 196 24.64 6.04 3.18
N THR A 197 23.50 5.43 2.84
CA THR A 197 22.17 5.89 3.24
C THR A 197 21.38 4.70 3.77
N THR A 198 20.97 4.76 5.03
CA THR A 198 20.19 3.69 5.64
C THR A 198 18.75 3.74 5.14
N VAL A 199 18.27 2.62 4.61
CA VAL A 199 16.87 2.44 4.24
C VAL A 199 16.12 1.97 5.50
N PRO A 200 15.04 2.67 5.91
CA PRO A 200 14.20 2.24 7.02
C PRO A 200 13.72 0.81 6.79
N GLY A 201 14.00 -0.07 7.74
CA GLY A 201 13.51 -1.44 7.72
C GLY A 201 11.99 -1.49 7.95
N PRO A 202 11.35 -2.65 7.69
CA PRO A 202 9.95 -2.85 8.07
C PRO A 202 9.78 -2.54 9.56
N SER A 203 8.95 -1.56 9.89
CA SER A 203 8.64 -1.24 11.28
C SER A 203 7.98 -2.46 11.93
N GLU A 204 8.64 -3.04 12.93
CA GLU A 204 8.20 -4.21 13.69
C GLU A 204 6.99 -3.91 14.61
N ASN A 205 6.15 -2.93 14.27
CA ASN A 205 4.91 -2.63 14.97
C ASN A 205 3.81 -3.68 14.75
N ARG A 206 4.17 -4.90 14.32
CA ARG A 206 3.25 -6.02 14.19
C ARG A 206 2.97 -6.72 15.54
N GLN A 207 3.72 -6.40 16.60
CA GLN A 207 3.53 -6.99 17.93
C GLN A 207 2.47 -6.27 18.80
N GLY A 208 2.04 -5.06 18.44
CA GLY A 208 1.01 -4.33 19.20
C GLY A 208 -0.43 -4.81 19.01
N GLN A 209 -0.69 -5.72 18.05
CA GLN A 209 -2.05 -6.05 17.61
C GLN A 209 -2.43 -7.53 17.76
N ARG A 210 -1.57 -8.33 18.42
CA ARG A 210 -1.90 -9.71 18.83
C ARG A 210 -2.20 -9.88 20.32
N GLY A 211 -2.16 -8.80 21.10
CA GLY A 211 -2.58 -8.79 22.50
C GLY A 211 -3.92 -8.09 22.67
N THR A 212 -4.93 -8.83 23.12
CA THR A 212 -6.31 -8.44 23.40
C THR A 212 -7.22 -8.35 22.18
N THR A 213 -8.18 -9.26 22.14
CA THR A 213 -9.53 -9.04 21.63
C THR A 213 -10.18 -7.89 22.42
N ALA A 214 -9.63 -6.69 22.32
CA ALA A 214 -10.36 -5.49 22.63
C ALA A 214 -11.27 -5.27 21.43
N ILE A 215 -12.53 -5.68 21.58
CA ILE A 215 -13.62 -5.20 20.75
C ILE A 215 -13.47 -3.67 20.74
N ALA A 216 -12.97 -3.12 19.64
CA ALA A 216 -12.84 -1.69 19.46
C ALA A 216 -14.26 -1.12 19.42
N MET A 217 -14.75 -0.72 20.60
CA MET A 217 -16.02 -0.01 20.75
C MET A 217 -16.00 1.39 20.11
N SER A 218 -14.89 1.78 19.47
CA SER A 218 -14.74 3.07 18.79
C SER A 218 -15.18 3.07 17.32
N ALA A 219 -15.50 1.92 16.72
CA ALA A 219 -16.04 1.86 15.35
C ALA A 219 -17.57 1.80 15.30
N VAL A 220 -18.25 1.77 16.44
CA VAL A 220 -19.72 1.87 16.45
C VAL A 220 -20.04 3.35 16.50
N SER A 221 -20.43 3.91 15.36
CA SER A 221 -20.93 5.29 15.33
C SER A 221 -22.01 5.46 16.41
N PRO A 222 -22.08 6.62 17.11
CA PRO A 222 -23.13 6.84 18.10
C PRO A 222 -24.54 6.65 17.51
N MET A 223 -24.65 6.85 16.19
CA MET A 223 -25.83 6.53 15.39
C MET A 223 -26.11 5.01 15.33
N ALA A 224 -25.11 4.16 15.13
CA ALA A 224 -25.27 2.71 15.15
C ALA A 224 -25.66 2.18 16.55
N ILE A 225 -25.12 2.75 17.63
CA ILE A 225 -25.55 2.41 19.01
C ILE A 225 -27.02 2.82 19.23
N ALA A 226 -27.38 4.04 18.82
CA ALA A 226 -28.76 4.53 18.92
C ALA A 226 -29.74 3.68 18.11
N LEU A 227 -29.33 3.22 16.92
CA LEU A 227 -30.13 2.34 16.08
C LEU A 227 -30.30 0.95 16.70
N VAL A 228 -29.24 0.35 17.24
CA VAL A 228 -29.34 -0.94 17.93
C VAL A 228 -30.22 -0.83 19.18
N ALA A 229 -30.05 0.23 19.98
CA ALA A 229 -30.88 0.49 21.15
C ALA A 229 -32.35 0.70 20.79
N ALA A 230 -32.64 1.44 19.71
CA ALA A 230 -33.99 1.64 19.19
C ALA A 230 -34.61 0.31 18.71
N VAL A 231 -33.84 -0.54 18.02
CA VAL A 231 -34.29 -1.85 17.56
C VAL A 231 -34.59 -2.78 18.73
N VAL A 232 -33.70 -2.85 19.73
CA VAL A 232 -33.92 -3.67 20.94
C VAL A 232 -35.12 -3.17 21.74
N GLY A 233 -35.26 -1.84 21.91
CA GLY A 233 -36.41 -1.23 22.58
C GLY A 233 -37.73 -1.53 21.87
N LEU A 234 -37.76 -1.46 20.53
CA LEU A 234 -38.95 -1.74 19.74
C LEU A 234 -39.33 -3.23 19.77
N ILE A 235 -38.35 -4.13 19.77
CA ILE A 235 -38.57 -5.58 19.93
C ILE A 235 -39.15 -5.87 21.32
N GLY A 236 -38.58 -5.28 22.38
CA GLY A 236 -39.09 -5.44 23.75
C GLY A 236 -40.53 -4.96 23.91
N LEU A 237 -40.86 -3.81 23.30
CA LEU A 237 -42.20 -3.23 23.35
C LEU A 237 -43.23 -4.08 22.59
N LEU A 238 -42.84 -4.67 21.45
CA LEU A 238 -43.68 -5.58 20.68
C LEU A 238 -43.94 -6.92 21.41
N LEU A 239 -42.93 -7.45 22.10
CA LEU A 239 -43.09 -8.66 22.91
C LEU A 239 -44.00 -8.41 24.12
N ALA A 240 -43.85 -7.27 24.79
CA ALA A 240 -44.71 -6.87 25.90
C ALA A 240 -46.16 -6.65 25.46
N PHE A 241 -46.37 -6.02 24.30
CA PHE A 241 -47.69 -5.79 23.73
C PHE A 241 -48.35 -7.11 23.28
N GLY A 242 -47.60 -8.00 22.64
CA GLY A 242 -48.05 -9.34 22.26
C GLY A 242 -48.41 -10.22 23.47
N GLY A 243 -47.64 -10.13 24.55
CA GLY A 243 -47.91 -10.83 25.81
C GLY A 243 -49.22 -10.39 26.46
N ARG A 244 -49.45 -9.07 26.56
CA ARG A 244 -50.70 -8.50 27.10
C ARG A 244 -51.93 -8.86 26.26
N LEU A 245 -51.79 -8.89 24.93
CA LEU A 245 -52.90 -9.24 24.04
C LEU A 245 -53.27 -10.74 24.17
N ARG A 246 -52.27 -11.60 24.40
CA ARG A 246 -52.46 -13.04 24.60
C ARG A 246 -53.18 -13.36 25.91
N GLN A 247 -52.87 -12.63 26.99
CA GLN A 247 -53.59 -12.73 28.26
C GLN A 247 -55.05 -12.28 28.15
N ARG A 248 -55.34 -11.22 27.39
CA ARG A 248 -56.73 -10.78 27.16
C ARG A 248 -57.57 -11.78 26.38
N LEU A 249 -56.97 -12.55 25.48
CA LEU A 249 -57.67 -13.56 24.68
C LEU A 249 -57.94 -14.88 25.43
N GLN A 250 -57.23 -15.15 26.53
CA GLN A 250 -57.42 -16.37 27.33
C GLN A 250 -58.40 -16.18 28.51
N GLY A 251 -58.90 -14.96 28.75
CA GLY A 251 -59.75 -14.61 29.88
C GLY A 251 -61.27 -14.75 29.68
N GLN A 252 -61.78 -15.37 28.61
CA GLN A 252 -63.23 -15.63 28.49
C GLN A 252 -63.59 -17.00 29.08
N PRO A 253 -64.31 -17.07 30.23
CA PRO A 253 -64.78 -18.34 30.77
C PRO A 253 -65.89 -18.92 29.89
N LYS A 254 -65.75 -20.19 29.50
CA LYS A 254 -66.83 -20.95 28.85
C LYS A 254 -68.00 -21.09 29.84
N GLN A 255 -69.12 -20.45 29.55
CA GLN A 255 -70.38 -20.70 30.26
C GLN A 255 -70.82 -22.15 30.00
N THR A 256 -70.92 -22.95 31.05
CA THR A 256 -71.57 -24.27 31.01
C THR A 256 -73.09 -24.09 31.02
N PRO A 257 -73.85 -24.84 30.21
CA PRO A 257 -75.30 -24.71 30.19
C PRO A 257 -75.89 -25.25 31.50
N ARG A 258 -76.81 -24.47 32.11
CA ARG A 258 -77.59 -24.87 33.28
C ARG A 258 -78.50 -26.05 32.92
N VAL A 259 -78.28 -27.18 33.57
CA VAL A 259 -79.27 -28.27 33.62
C VAL A 259 -80.30 -27.88 34.67
N TRP A 260 -81.57 -27.80 34.26
CA TRP A 260 -82.71 -27.47 35.11
C TRP A 260 -83.35 -28.77 35.57
N ASN A 261 -83.31 -29.05 36.88
CA ASN A 261 -84.04 -30.17 37.48
C ASN A 261 -85.21 -29.58 38.28
N GLY A 262 -86.40 -29.65 37.68
CA GLY A 262 -87.70 -29.52 38.31
C GLY A 262 -88.58 -30.62 37.76
#